data_AF-A0A0U2V6L2-F1
#
_entry.id   AF-A0A0U2V6L2-F1
#
_cell.length_a   1.000
_cell.length_b   1.000
_cell.length_c   1.000
_cell.angle_alpha   90.00
_cell.angle_beta   90.00
_cell.angle_gamma   90.00
#
_symmetry.space_group_name_H-M   'P 1'
#
loop_
_entity.id
_entity.type
_entity.pdbx_description
1 polymer ?
#
loop_
_entity_poly.entity_id
_entity_poly.type
_entity_poly.pdbx_seq_one_letter_code
_entity_poly.pdbx_strand_id
1 'polypeptide(L)'
;MDVDKLCENFEIINFTNTYINRCKKFKDYNSLDEYVKDIIICLMDIFPYYDLEMSKEDVKVEIKDIEHSFNVEIPAYDYAIDLGYGCG
;
A
#
# COMPACT_ATOMS: atom_id res chain seq x y z
N MET A 1 -10.24 -8.53 7.29
CA MET A 1 -10.18 -7.08 7.06
C MET A 1 -11.04 -6.75 5.83
N ASP A 2 -11.72 -5.60 5.82
CA ASP A 2 -12.58 -5.16 4.71
C ASP A 2 -11.85 -4.04 3.95
N VAL A 3 -11.12 -4.41 2.90
CA VAL A 3 -10.23 -3.50 2.13
C VAL A 3 -11.04 -2.37 1.46
N ASP A 4 -12.30 -2.63 1.10
CA ASP A 4 -13.15 -1.63 0.47
C ASP A 4 -13.50 -0.50 1.46
N LYS A 5 -13.77 -0.86 2.72
CA LYS A 5 -13.99 0.11 3.80
C LYS A 5 -12.75 0.90 4.22
N LEU A 6 -11.54 0.37 4.00
CA LEU A 6 -10.30 1.08 4.36
C LEU A 6 -10.16 2.42 3.62
N CYS A 7 -10.74 2.50 2.42
CA CYS A 7 -10.57 3.62 1.51
C CYS A 7 -11.81 4.53 1.38
N GLU A 8 -12.89 4.27 2.13
CA GLU A 8 -14.15 5.06 2.06
C GLU A 8 -13.97 6.56 2.38
N ASN A 9 -12.91 6.90 3.12
CA ASN A 9 -12.53 8.28 3.45
C ASN A 9 -11.15 8.67 2.89
N PHE A 10 -10.72 8.08 1.76
CA PHE A 10 -9.53 8.55 1.05
C PHE A 10 -9.81 9.97 0.52
N GLU A 11 -9.47 10.99 1.31
CA GLU A 11 -9.16 12.28 0.73
C GLU A 11 -7.92 12.06 -0.11
N ILE A 12 -8.07 12.04 -1.43
CA ILE A 12 -6.96 12.06 -2.39
C ILE A 12 -6.32 13.45 -2.26
N ILE A 13 -5.60 13.67 -1.17
CA ILE A 13 -4.79 14.85 -0.95
C ILE A 13 -3.63 14.67 -1.93
N ASN A 14 -3.56 15.54 -2.95
CA ASN A 14 -2.47 15.63 -3.93
C ASN A 14 -1.16 15.07 -3.36
N PHE A 15 -0.88 13.80 -3.69
CA PHE A 15 0.24 13.07 -3.14
C PHE A 15 1.51 13.71 -3.71
N THR A 16 2.19 14.50 -2.87
CA THR A 16 3.46 15.09 -3.23
C THR A 16 4.57 14.10 -2.90
N ASN A 17 5.73 14.24 -3.58
CA ASN A 17 6.99 13.52 -3.33
C ASN A 17 7.39 13.34 -1.83
N THR A 18 6.79 14.11 -0.93
CA THR A 18 6.99 14.04 0.52
C THR A 18 6.40 12.78 1.16
N TYR A 19 5.31 12.21 0.63
CA TYR A 19 4.62 11.07 1.25
C TYR A 19 5.37 9.75 1.03
N ILE A 20 5.80 9.46 -0.20
CA ILE A 20 6.60 8.27 -0.52
C ILE A 20 7.89 8.18 0.31
N ASN A 21 8.58 9.30 0.51
CA ASN A 21 9.83 9.27 1.27
C ASN A 21 9.63 8.84 2.73
N ARG A 22 8.39 8.92 3.26
CA ARG A 22 8.03 8.39 4.58
C ARG A 22 7.73 6.89 4.55
N CYS A 23 7.35 6.32 3.41
CA CYS A 23 7.04 4.89 3.25
C CYS A 23 8.26 4.03 2.89
N LYS A 24 9.41 4.65 2.56
CA LYS A 24 10.72 3.98 2.36
C LYS A 24 11.35 3.39 3.62
N LYS A 25 10.70 3.57 4.76
CA LYS A 25 11.04 2.94 6.04
C LYS A 25 9.78 2.32 6.60
N PHE A 26 9.92 1.23 7.32
CA PHE A 26 8.83 0.71 8.11
C PHE A 26 8.47 1.76 9.16
N LYS A 27 7.20 2.16 9.18
CA LYS A 27 6.66 3.10 10.16
C LYS A 27 6.25 2.32 11.40
N ASP A 28 6.06 3.02 12.50
CA ASP A 28 5.45 2.45 13.71
C ASP A 28 3.92 2.35 13.51
N TYR A 29 3.51 1.44 12.62
CA TYR A 29 2.13 1.23 12.23
C TYR A 29 1.32 0.70 13.42
N ASN A 30 0.19 1.35 13.71
CA ASN A 30 -0.67 0.91 14.83
C ASN A 30 -1.47 -0.35 14.47
N SER A 31 -1.61 -0.65 13.17
CA SER A 31 -2.35 -1.80 12.66
C SER A 31 -1.94 -2.18 11.24
N LEU A 32 -2.27 -3.42 10.86
CA LEU A 32 -2.18 -3.90 9.47
C LEU A 32 -2.99 -3.03 8.50
N ASP A 33 -4.15 -2.53 8.94
CA ASP A 33 -5.01 -1.64 8.15
C ASP A 33 -4.28 -0.35 7.75
N GLU A 34 -3.48 0.22 8.66
CA GLU A 34 -2.67 1.42 8.38
C GLU A 34 -1.57 1.11 7.35
N TYR A 35 -0.92 -0.05 7.49
CA TYR A 35 0.09 -0.54 6.56
C TYR A 35 -0.47 -0.78 5.15
N VAL A 36 -1.63 -1.41 5.06
CA VAL A 36 -2.31 -1.69 3.79
C VAL A 36 -2.69 -0.40 3.06
N LYS A 37 -3.18 0.62 3.78
CA LYS A 37 -3.47 1.93 3.16
C LYS A 37 -2.23 2.57 2.56
N ASP A 38 -1.10 2.49 3.27
CA ASP A 38 0.17 2.98 2.76
C ASP A 38 0.63 2.23 1.50
N ILE A 39 0.45 0.90 1.44
CA ILE A 39 0.76 0.10 0.24
C ILE A 39 -0.09 0.56 -0.95
N ILE A 40 -1.40 0.70 -0.76
CA ILE A 40 -2.34 1.17 -1.81
C ILE A 40 -1.89 2.53 -2.35
N ILE A 41 -1.53 3.45 -1.45
CA ILE A 41 -1.04 4.78 -1.85
C ILE A 41 0.29 4.67 -2.61
N CYS A 42 1.20 3.83 -2.14
CA CYS A 42 2.48 3.64 -2.82
C CYS A 42 2.29 3.05 -4.22
N LEU A 43 1.38 2.08 -4.41
CA LEU A 43 1.08 1.51 -5.73
C LEU A 43 0.62 2.59 -6.72
N MET A 44 -0.37 3.40 -6.33
CA MET A 44 -0.92 4.45 -7.20
C MET A 44 0.09 5.55 -7.53
N ASP A 45 1.06 5.82 -6.65
CA ASP A 45 2.06 6.86 -6.86
C ASP A 45 3.28 6.35 -7.66
N ILE A 46 3.73 5.11 -7.40
CA ILE A 46 4.85 4.49 -8.12
C ILE A 46 4.46 4.14 -9.55
N PHE A 47 3.24 3.60 -9.74
CA PHE A 47 2.78 3.06 -11.02
C PHE A 47 1.64 3.91 -11.59
N PRO A 48 1.90 4.75 -12.61
CA PRO A 48 0.90 5.69 -13.16
C PRO A 48 -0.36 5.04 -13.75
N TYR A 49 -0.33 3.73 -13.95
CA TYR A 49 -1.44 2.93 -14.47
C TYR A 49 -2.27 2.27 -13.36
N TYR A 50 -1.84 2.32 -12.11
CA TYR A 50 -2.64 1.86 -10.97
C TYR A 50 -3.65 2.91 -10.55
N ASP A 51 -4.92 2.53 -10.56
CA ASP A 51 -5.96 3.26 -9.87
C ASP A 51 -6.28 2.63 -8.50
N LEU A 52 -7.19 3.26 -7.76
CA LEU A 52 -7.57 2.81 -6.42
C LEU A 52 -8.20 1.41 -6.44
N GLU A 53 -9.01 1.09 -7.44
CA GLU A 53 -9.70 -0.20 -7.49
C GLU A 53 -8.73 -1.33 -7.83
N MET A 54 -7.85 -1.11 -8.82
CA MET A 54 -6.76 -2.05 -9.11
C MET A 54 -5.86 -2.29 -7.90
N SER A 55 -5.47 -1.21 -7.21
CA SER A 55 -4.62 -1.31 -6.02
C SER A 55 -5.28 -2.12 -4.90
N LYS A 56 -6.59 -1.95 -4.69
CA LYS A 56 -7.35 -2.75 -3.72
C LYS A 56 -7.45 -4.21 -4.13
N GLU A 57 -7.66 -4.50 -5.42
CA GLU A 57 -7.76 -5.87 -5.91
C GLU A 57 -6.47 -6.64 -5.67
N ASP A 58 -5.32 -6.06 -6.01
CA ASP A 58 -4.03 -6.71 -5.80
C ASP A 58 -3.72 -6.92 -4.32
N VAL A 59 -4.00 -5.93 -3.47
CA VAL A 59 -3.88 -6.07 -2.02
C VAL A 59 -4.78 -7.16 -1.45
N LYS A 60 -6.00 -7.33 -1.99
CA LYS A 60 -6.90 -8.41 -1.56
C LYS A 60 -6.34 -9.78 -1.93
N VAL A 61 -5.74 -9.91 -3.12
CA VAL A 61 -5.12 -11.16 -3.59
C VAL A 61 -3.91 -11.50 -2.71
N GLU A 62 -3.08 -10.52 -2.42
CA GLU A 62 -1.79 -10.71 -1.74
C GLU A 62 -1.84 -10.55 -0.22
N ILE A 63 -3.04 -10.61 0.37
CA ILE A 63 -3.22 -10.21 1.77
C ILE A 63 -2.39 -11.01 2.78
N LYS A 64 -2.12 -12.29 2.50
CA LYS A 64 -1.28 -13.13 3.37
C LYS A 64 0.19 -12.73 3.32
N ASP A 65 0.66 -12.30 2.16
CA ASP A 65 2.04 -11.87 1.97
C ASP A 65 2.23 -10.47 2.53
N ILE A 66 1.19 -9.63 2.48
CA ILE A 66 1.14 -8.34 3.19
C ILE A 66 1.17 -8.55 4.71
N GLU A 67 0.39 -9.49 5.24
CA GLU A 67 0.44 -9.86 6.67
C GLU A 67 1.84 -10.33 7.08
N HIS A 68 2.49 -11.15 6.26
CA HIS A 68 3.86 -11.57 6.52
C HIS A 68 4.82 -10.37 6.51
N SER A 69 4.75 -9.53 5.48
CA SER A 69 5.59 -8.34 5.30
C SER A 69 5.45 -7.35 6.44
N PHE A 70 4.24 -7.19 6.97
CA PHE A 70 3.98 -6.42 8.18
C PHE A 70 4.71 -6.99 9.40
N ASN A 71 4.65 -8.30 9.61
CA ASN A 71 5.29 -8.97 10.76
C ASN A 71 6.82 -8.95 10.71
N VAL A 72 7.41 -8.89 9.51
CA VAL A 72 8.87 -8.78 9.33
C VAL A 72 9.33 -7.34 9.06
N GLU A 73 8.45 -6.37 9.26
CA GLU A 73 8.74 -4.94 9.16
C GLU A 73 9.27 -4.49 7.78
N ILE A 74 8.75 -5.05 6.69
CA ILE A 74 9.08 -4.60 5.32
C ILE A 74 8.39 -3.25 5.05
N PRO A 75 9.12 -2.20 4.60
CA PRO A 75 8.52 -0.92 4.27
C PRO A 75 7.41 -1.03 3.22
N ALA A 76 6.31 -0.29 3.40
CA ALA A 76 5.18 -0.33 2.47
C ALA A 76 5.57 0.07 1.03
N TYR A 77 6.56 0.95 0.89
CA TYR A 77 7.12 1.32 -0.42
C TYR A 77 7.81 0.15 -1.11
N ASP A 78 8.64 -0.60 -0.37
CA ASP A 78 9.38 -1.73 -0.92
C ASP A 78 8.41 -2.86 -1.31
N TYR A 79 7.42 -3.13 -0.46
CA TYR A 79 6.37 -4.11 -0.79
C TYR A 79 5.53 -3.68 -2.01
N ALA A 80 5.15 -2.40 -2.11
CA ALA A 80 4.41 -1.90 -3.26
C ALA A 80 5.20 -2.02 -4.56
N ILE A 81 6.53 -1.82 -4.53
CA ILE A 81 7.41 -2.10 -5.67
C ILE A 81 7.34 -3.58 -6.04
N ASP A 82 7.57 -4.48 -5.07
CA ASP A 82 7.56 -5.92 -5.31
C ASP A 82 6.20 -6.39 -5.89
N LEU A 83 5.10 -5.85 -5.37
CA LEU A 83 3.76 -6.14 -5.84
C LEU A 83 3.52 -5.65 -7.28
N GLY A 84 3.80 -4.37 -7.57
CA GLY A 84 3.55 -3.79 -8.90
C GLY A 84 4.48 -4.29 -10.00
N TYR A 85 5.65 -4.86 -9.64
CA TYR A 85 6.52 -5.59 -10.58
C TYR A 85 6.23 -7.10 -10.64
N GLY A 86 5.56 -7.66 -9.64
CA GLY A 86 5.12 -9.06 -9.59
C GLY A 86 3.92 -9.35 -10.51
N CYS A 87 3.13 -8.32 -10.85
CA CYS A 87 2.11 -8.37 -11.88
C CYS A 87 2.72 -8.24 -13.29
N GLY A 88 3.30 -9.34 -13.78
CA GLY A 88 3.75 -9.55 -15.16
C GLY A 88 3.23 -10.85 -15.74
#